data_AF-A0A8T5JV25-F1
#
_entry.id   AF-A0A8T5JV25-F1
#
_cell.length_a   1.000
_cell.length_b   1.000
_cell.length_c   1.000
_cell.angle_alpha   90.00
_cell.angle_beta   90.00
_cell.angle_gamma   90.00
#
_symmetry.space_group_name_H-M   'P 1'
#
loop_
_entity.id
_entity.type
_entity.pdbx_description
1 polymer ?
#
loop_
_entity_poly.entity_id
_entity_poly.type
_entity_poly.pdbx_seq_one_letter_code
_entity_poly.pdbx_strand_id
1 'polypeptide(L)' 'MDKKREVPIEIDDHFKLFGKEPWEVEYGEKCAVCDVRIDEYGFCSCGSGGD' A
#
# COMPACT_ATOMS: atom_id res chain seq x y z
N MET A 1 -23.74 -5.86 1.64
CA MET A 1 -23.65 -5.41 0.24
C MET A 1 -22.32 -5.87 -0.30
N ASP A 2 -22.33 -6.90 -1.12
CA ASP A 2 -21.17 -7.37 -1.88
C ASP A 2 -20.82 -6.25 -2.88
N LYS A 3 -19.85 -5.41 -2.52
CA LYS A 3 -19.32 -4.40 -3.44
C LYS A 3 -18.69 -5.16 -4.59
N LYS A 4 -19.29 -5.10 -5.78
CA LYS A 4 -18.64 -5.57 -7.01
C LYS A 4 -17.32 -4.82 -7.12
N ARG A 5 -16.22 -5.57 -7.14
CA ARG A 5 -14.87 -5.01 -7.31
C ARG A 5 -14.78 -4.39 -8.71
N GLU A 6 -14.22 -3.19 -8.80
CA GLU A 6 -14.06 -2.48 -10.08
C GLU A 6 -12.98 -3.13 -10.96
N VAL A 7 -11.95 -3.68 -10.31
CA VAL A 7 -10.85 -4.40 -10.97
C VAL A 7 -11.06 -5.92 -10.80
N PRO A 8 -11.03 -6.71 -11.89
CA PRO A 8 -11.06 -8.17 -11.80
C PRO A 8 -9.84 -8.72 -11.04
N ILE A 9 -10.08 -9.67 -10.13
CA ILE A 9 -9.03 -10.25 -9.28
C ILE A 9 -7.89 -10.91 -10.07
N GLU A 10 -8.17 -11.38 -11.29
CA GLU A 10 -7.20 -12.02 -12.17
C GLU A 10 -6.11 -11.07 -12.68
N ILE A 11 -6.34 -9.75 -12.65
CA ILE A 11 -5.38 -8.71 -13.04
C ILE A 11 -5.01 -7.76 -11.89
N ASP A 12 -5.61 -7.94 -10.71
CA ASP A 12 -5.34 -7.11 -9.54
C ASP A 12 -4.11 -7.63 -8.78
N ASP A 13 -2.93 -7.30 -9.28
CA ASP A 13 -1.67 -7.76 -8.70
C ASP A 13 -1.44 -7.18 -7.30
N HIS A 14 -1.93 -5.98 -7.00
CA HIS A 14 -1.82 -5.42 -5.66
C HIS A 14 -2.61 -6.28 -4.66
N PHE A 15 -3.89 -6.57 -4.93
CA PHE A 15 -4.67 -7.40 -4.03
C PHE A 15 -4.14 -8.83 -3.94
N LYS A 16 -3.61 -9.41 -5.03
CA LYS A 16 -2.97 -10.74 -4.98
C LYS A 16 -1.74 -10.76 -4.07
N LEU A 17 -0.94 -9.70 -4.07
CA LEU A 17 0.28 -9.61 -3.26
C LEU A 17 0.01 -9.27 -1.80
N PHE A 18 -0.94 -8.35 -1.55
CA PHE A 18 -1.14 -7.72 -0.25
C PHE A 18 -2.46 -8.11 0.45
N GLY A 19 -3.39 -8.73 -0.26
CA GLY A 19 -4.68 -9.20 0.27
C GLY A 19 -5.69 -8.09 0.60
N LYS A 20 -5.42 -6.86 0.18
CA LYS A 20 -6.25 -5.66 0.40
C LYS A 20 -6.17 -4.72 -0.79
N GLU A 21 -7.07 -3.75 -0.87
CA GLU A 21 -7.07 -2.73 -1.92
C GLU A 21 -6.00 -1.65 -1.65
N PRO A 22 -5.47 -0.95 -2.68
CA PRO A 22 -4.42 0.06 -2.50
C PRO A 22 -4.77 1.22 -1.56
N TRP A 23 -6.05 1.58 -1.46
CA TRP A 23 -6.54 2.63 -0.55
C TRP A 23 -6.82 2.13 0.87
N GLU A 24 -6.75 0.82 1.10
CA GLU A 24 -6.80 0.23 2.44
C GLU A 24 -5.41 0.15 3.10
N VAL A 25 -4.35 0.54 2.37
CA VAL A 25 -3.00 0.68 2.92
C VAL A 25 -2.97 1.82 3.94
N GLU A 26 -2.58 1.50 5.17
CA GLU A 26 -2.42 2.51 6.22
C GLU A 26 -1.07 3.22 6.10
N TYR A 27 -1.06 4.52 6.39
CA TYR A 27 0.14 5.35 6.31
C TYR A 27 0.38 6.06 7.64
N GLY A 28 1.57 5.86 8.20
CA GLY A 28 2.00 6.42 9.48
C GLY A 28 2.75 7.75 9.34
N GLU A 29 3.89 7.82 10.03
CA GLU A 29 4.77 8.99 10.06
C GLU A 29 5.46 9.27 8.73
N LYS A 30 6.06 10.46 8.61
CA LYS A 30 6.82 10.83 7.42
C LYS A 30 8.28 10.38 7.54
N CYS A 31 8.81 9.84 6.45
CA CYS A 31 10.23 9.50 6.34
C CYS A 31 11.09 10.78 6.43
N ALA A 32 12.11 10.77 7.30
CA ALA A 32 13.03 11.90 7.47
C ALA A 32 13.88 12.22 6.22
N VAL A 33 13.97 11.28 5.26
CA VAL A 33 14.78 11.43 4.03
C VAL A 33 13.96 12.02 2.88
N CYS A 34 12.77 11.47 2.62
CA CYS A 34 11.95 11.85 1.47
C CYS A 34 10.67 12.63 1.82
N ASP A 35 10.38 12.85 3.11
CA ASP A 35 9.18 13.53 3.62
C ASP A 35 7.83 12.92 3.17
N VAL A 36 7.86 11.70 2.62
CA VAL A 36 6.66 10.90 2.27
C VAL A 36 6.28 10.01 3.44
N ARG A 37 4.97 9.75 3.61
CA ARG A 37 4.49 8.85 4.66
C ARG A 37 4.98 7.42 4.43
N ILE A 38 5.34 6.77 5.53
CA ILE A 38 5.72 5.37 5.59
C ILE A 38 4.43 4.55 5.63
N ASP A 39 4.31 3.55 4.76
CA ASP A 39 3.17 2.63 4.76
C ASP A 39 3.28 1.60 5.91
N GLU A 40 2.20 0.86 6.15
CA GLU A 40 2.14 -0.18 7.20
C GLU A 40 3.16 -1.31 7.04
N TYR A 41 3.77 -1.44 5.86
CA TYR A 41 4.81 -2.41 5.58
C TYR A 41 6.22 -1.84 5.83
N GLY A 42 6.30 -0.59 6.31
CA GLY A 42 7.55 0.12 6.55
C GLY A 42 8.10 0.79 5.30
N PHE A 43 7.45 0.75 4.14
CA PHE A 43 8.02 1.31 2.93
C PHE A 43 7.65 2.78 2.72
N CYS A 44 8.57 3.52 2.12
CA CYS A 44 8.37 4.90 1.66
C CYS A 44 8.93 5.06 0.25
N SER A 45 8.70 6.21 -0.40
CA SER A 45 9.11 6.42 -1.80
C SER A 45 10.61 6.33 -2.08
N CYS A 46 11.47 6.53 -1.07
CA CYS A 46 12.93 6.40 -1.23
C CYS A 46 13.49 5.03 -0.84
N GLY A 47 12.63 4.10 -0.38
CA GLY A 47 13.05 2.76 0.03
C GLY A 47 13.82 2.69 1.35
N SER A 48 14.04 3.82 2.03
CA SER A 48 14.81 3.86 3.30
C SER A 48 13.98 3.49 4.55
N GLY A 49 12.68 3.24 4.40
CA GLY A 49 11.82 2.86 5.53
C GLY A 49 11.87 1.37 5.90
N GLY A 50 12.42 0.52 5.03
CA GLY A 50 12.55 -0.91 5.26
C GLY A 50 14.00 -1.30 5.56
N ASP A 51 14.46 -1.05 6.79
CA ASP A 51 15.67 -1.65 7.40
C ASP A 51 15.46 -1.81 8.92
#